data_AF-A0A2G6ESA0-F1
#
_entry.id   AF-A0A2G6ESA0-F1
#
_cell.length_a   1.000
_cell.length_b   1.000
_cell.length_c   1.000
_cell.angle_alpha   90.00
_cell.angle_beta   90.00
_cell.angle_gamma   90.00
#
_symmetry.space_group_name_H-M   'P 1'
#
loop_
_entity.id
_entity.type
_entity.pdbx_description
1 polymer ?
#
loop_
_entity_poly.entity_id
_entity_poly.type
_entity_poly.pdbx_seq_one_letter_code
_entity_poly.pdbx_strand_id
1 'polypeptide(L)'
;FPQFATHNAQTASTILHFVEKYQNRNFEFQRLHGMGHELYDEVLKREKVAGKPTYARIYAPVGAHKDLLPYLVRRLLENGANTSFVHKLVDPETPVESLAAHPVREVTKNESFYNTAIAKPTDIFAERPNSKGTNLHIEGQRERFITTVNSFADRTYQIGSLINGKLHKVEEKQDIVSPYNHKQVIGSVSFANTDTAKLALAEARKAYPAWNKISVTKRAKILNKIADLYEEHQHELISLCVREAGKVFQDGIDEIREAVDFCRYYADQAEKNWGKPLELIGPTGETNELKISGRGVFFCISPWNFPLAIFTGQIVAALVTGNTVIAKPAESTNIIAYRAVELMHEAGVPQNVLQLVCGLGSVVGQTLIEDDGVNGVCFTGSTATAKHLNRTLAAREGAIVPFIAETGGQNAMIVDSTSLPEQVVTDVVHSAFMSAGQRCSALRVLYLQNEIADKVIELLKGAMQELIVSNPEHYKTDIGSVIDSKAQSGLMEHLEKITTVGKLIHQVKPIGVDTDNATFVPPTAIEIDSISQLEKEQFGPILHIIRFERKNLPQVIADIN
;
A
#
# COMPACT_ATOMS: atom_id res chain seq x y z
N PHE A 1 16.60 35.42 -21.17
CA PHE A 1 17.90 34.93 -21.67
C PHE A 1 17.86 33.40 -21.68
N PRO A 2 17.54 32.75 -22.81
CA PRO A 2 17.47 31.29 -22.90
C PRO A 2 18.86 30.64 -22.75
N GLN A 3 18.90 29.49 -22.08
CA GLN A 3 20.11 28.70 -21.83
C GLN A 3 19.89 27.29 -22.34
N PHE A 4 20.44 26.96 -23.50
CA PHE A 4 20.18 25.68 -24.15
C PHE A 4 21.23 24.63 -23.74
N ALA A 5 20.87 23.77 -22.78
CA ALA A 5 21.70 22.66 -22.34
C ALA A 5 21.48 21.43 -23.24
N THR A 6 22.46 21.07 -24.07
CA THR A 6 22.35 19.88 -24.94
C THR A 6 23.71 19.34 -25.37
N HIS A 7 23.82 18.04 -25.59
CA HIS A 7 24.97 17.42 -26.27
C HIS A 7 24.59 16.88 -27.65
N ASN A 8 23.37 17.14 -28.09
CA ASN A 8 22.87 16.71 -29.38
C ASN A 8 23.18 17.78 -30.45
N ALA A 9 24.04 17.42 -31.41
CA ALA A 9 24.49 18.34 -32.46
C ALA A 9 23.35 18.80 -33.38
N GLN A 10 22.35 17.95 -33.64
CA GLN A 10 21.15 18.29 -34.40
C GLN A 10 20.35 19.38 -33.68
N THR A 11 20.19 19.25 -32.35
CA THR A 11 19.50 20.24 -31.52
C THR A 11 20.26 21.57 -31.51
N ALA A 12 21.57 21.55 -31.26
CA ALA A 12 22.40 22.75 -31.26
C ALA A 12 22.35 23.48 -32.62
N SER A 13 22.44 22.74 -33.72
CA SER A 13 22.36 23.29 -35.08
C SER A 13 20.99 23.91 -35.38
N THR A 14 19.91 23.27 -34.92
CA THR A 14 18.54 23.78 -35.09
C THR A 14 18.36 25.11 -34.36
N ILE A 15 18.88 25.22 -33.14
CA ILE A 15 18.85 26.46 -32.35
C ILE A 15 19.60 27.58 -33.08
N LEU A 16 20.81 27.32 -33.58
CA LEU A 16 21.59 28.30 -34.34
C LEU A 16 20.82 28.79 -35.58
N HIS A 17 20.14 27.88 -36.29
CA HIS A 17 19.31 28.25 -37.43
C HIS A 17 18.14 29.16 -37.03
N PHE A 18 17.46 28.88 -35.92
CA PHE A 18 16.40 29.77 -35.41
C PHE A 18 16.93 31.14 -34.99
N VAL A 19 18.09 31.18 -34.33
CA VAL A 19 18.77 32.42 -33.96
C VAL A 19 19.08 33.26 -35.21
N GLU A 20 19.55 32.65 -36.30
CA GLU A 20 19.79 33.33 -37.56
C GLU A 20 18.50 33.84 -38.19
N LYS A 21 17.47 33.00 -38.25
CA LYS A 21 16.16 33.32 -38.85
C LYS A 21 15.45 34.46 -38.14
N TYR A 22 15.41 34.44 -36.81
CA TYR A 22 14.67 35.40 -35.99
C TYR A 22 15.55 36.54 -35.46
N GLN A 23 16.84 36.56 -35.81
CA GLN A 23 17.80 37.60 -35.44
C GLN A 23 17.91 37.90 -33.94
N ASN A 24 17.54 36.93 -33.08
CA ASN A 24 17.62 37.07 -31.63
C ASN A 24 18.83 36.32 -31.08
N ARG A 25 19.88 37.07 -30.73
CA ARG A 25 21.17 36.55 -30.27
C ARG A 25 21.32 36.51 -28.75
N ASN A 26 20.25 36.83 -28.01
CA ASN A 26 20.29 36.91 -26.55
C ASN A 26 20.09 35.53 -25.88
N PHE A 27 21.06 34.62 -26.06
CA PHE A 27 21.06 33.26 -25.51
C PHE A 27 22.48 32.78 -25.19
N GLU A 28 22.58 31.65 -24.49
CA GLU A 28 23.81 30.85 -24.38
C GLU A 28 23.49 29.36 -24.56
N PHE A 29 24.51 28.58 -24.87
CA PHE A 29 24.48 27.13 -24.69
C PHE A 29 24.98 26.73 -23.31
N GLN A 30 24.66 25.51 -22.89
CA GLN A 30 25.25 24.89 -21.71
C GLN A 30 25.71 23.46 -22.01
N ARG A 31 26.79 23.04 -21.35
CA ARG A 31 27.31 21.67 -21.42
C ARG A 31 27.78 21.18 -20.06
N LEU A 32 27.79 19.86 -19.88
CA LEU A 32 28.38 19.24 -18.69
C LEU A 32 29.92 19.26 -18.75
N HIS A 33 30.56 19.51 -17.61
CA HIS A 33 32.01 19.35 -17.47
C HIS A 33 32.40 17.88 -17.78
N GLY A 34 33.55 17.69 -18.44
CA GLY A 34 33.99 16.37 -18.90
C GLY A 34 33.27 15.84 -20.16
N MET A 35 32.26 16.54 -20.68
CA MET A 35 31.49 16.09 -21.85
C MET A 35 31.20 17.23 -22.84
N GLY A 36 30.96 16.86 -24.10
CA GLY A 36 30.57 17.82 -25.14
C GLY A 36 31.62 18.86 -25.53
N HIS A 37 32.91 18.62 -25.21
CA HIS A 37 34.01 19.50 -25.63
C HIS A 37 34.05 19.63 -27.15
N GLU A 38 34.12 18.51 -27.86
CA GLU A 38 34.24 18.48 -29.32
C GLU A 38 33.10 19.23 -30.03
N LEU A 39 31.85 19.00 -29.59
CA LEU A 39 30.69 19.71 -30.13
C LEU A 39 30.81 21.22 -29.93
N TYR A 40 31.10 21.66 -28.71
CA TYR A 40 31.05 23.08 -28.38
C TYR A 40 32.29 23.85 -28.83
N ASP A 41 33.45 23.20 -28.94
CA ASP A 41 34.63 23.80 -29.56
C ASP A 41 34.34 24.13 -31.02
N GLU A 42 33.67 23.23 -31.76
CA GLU A 42 33.29 23.48 -33.15
C GLU A 42 32.17 24.52 -33.28
N VAL A 43 31.15 24.47 -32.43
CA VAL A 43 30.07 25.49 -32.40
C VAL A 43 30.63 26.88 -32.13
N LEU A 44 31.48 27.04 -31.10
CA LEU A 44 32.07 28.33 -30.74
C LEU A 44 33.01 28.83 -31.83
N LYS A 45 33.81 27.96 -32.44
CA LYS A 45 34.69 28.29 -33.56
C LYS A 45 33.88 28.76 -34.77
N ARG A 46 32.85 28.02 -35.18
CA ARG A 46 31.96 28.39 -36.30
C ARG A 46 31.35 29.77 -36.08
N GLU A 47 30.74 30.01 -34.92
CA GLU A 47 30.04 31.25 -34.62
C GLU A 47 31.01 32.45 -34.52
N LYS A 48 32.23 32.21 -34.00
CA LYS A 48 33.30 33.21 -34.00
C LYS A 48 33.74 33.58 -35.41
N VAL A 49 33.94 32.59 -36.29
CA VAL A 49 34.30 32.82 -37.71
C VAL A 49 33.19 33.55 -38.47
N ALA A 50 31.92 33.29 -38.12
CA ALA A 50 30.77 33.99 -38.69
C ALA A 50 30.61 35.44 -38.18
N GLY A 51 31.47 35.92 -37.28
CA GLY A 51 31.39 37.25 -36.67
C GLY A 51 30.24 37.40 -35.68
N LYS A 52 29.68 36.28 -35.20
CA LYS A 52 28.49 36.26 -34.34
C LYS A 52 28.73 35.36 -33.12
N PRO A 53 29.72 35.69 -32.27
CA PRO A 53 30.15 34.81 -31.19
C PRO A 53 28.97 34.42 -30.29
N THR A 54 28.89 33.13 -29.95
CA THR A 54 28.00 32.59 -28.93
C THR A 54 28.82 32.15 -27.71
N TYR A 55 28.14 31.79 -26.64
CA TYR A 55 28.77 31.36 -25.38
C TYR A 55 28.26 29.98 -24.99
N ALA A 56 29.12 29.19 -24.37
CA ALA A 56 28.76 27.91 -23.78
C ALA A 56 29.18 27.88 -22.30
N ARG A 57 28.22 27.86 -21.38
CA ARG A 57 28.48 27.75 -19.95
C ARG A 57 28.68 26.29 -19.56
N ILE A 58 29.67 26.03 -18.71
CA ILE A 58 29.97 24.68 -18.23
C ILE A 58 29.24 24.45 -16.91
N TYR A 59 28.36 23.44 -16.87
CA TYR A 59 27.83 22.89 -15.63
C TYR A 59 28.89 21.98 -15.00
N ALA A 60 29.49 22.43 -13.91
CA ALA A 60 30.62 21.77 -13.25
C ALA A 60 30.25 21.30 -11.85
N PRO A 61 29.91 20.01 -11.66
CA PRO A 61 29.75 19.42 -10.34
C PRO A 61 31.07 19.52 -9.56
N VAL A 62 31.01 19.96 -8.30
CA VAL A 62 32.16 20.06 -7.40
C VAL A 62 31.78 19.40 -6.08
N GLY A 63 32.58 18.45 -5.62
CA GLY A 63 32.34 17.70 -4.39
C GLY A 63 33.42 16.66 -4.14
N ALA A 64 33.39 16.02 -2.97
CA ALA A 64 34.28 14.90 -2.71
C ALA A 64 33.87 13.68 -3.56
N HIS A 65 34.80 12.75 -3.80
CA HIS A 65 34.53 11.56 -4.61
C HIS A 65 33.28 10.79 -4.15
N LYS A 66 33.12 10.61 -2.83
CA LYS A 66 31.96 9.91 -2.24
C LYS A 66 30.61 10.54 -2.60
N ASP A 67 30.56 11.87 -2.76
CA ASP A 67 29.33 12.61 -3.05
C ASP A 67 29.01 12.63 -4.55
N LEU A 68 30.03 12.42 -5.39
CA LEU A 68 29.93 12.41 -6.85
C LEU A 68 29.62 11.01 -7.43
N LEU A 69 29.84 9.93 -6.68
CA LEU A 69 29.57 8.57 -7.16
C LEU A 69 28.09 8.30 -7.50
N PRO A 70 27.10 8.68 -6.65
CA PRO A 70 25.69 8.54 -7.02
C PRO A 70 25.34 9.38 -8.27
N TYR A 71 25.95 10.55 -8.39
CA TYR A 71 25.80 11.43 -9.55
C TYR A 71 26.40 10.81 -10.83
N LEU A 72 27.51 10.07 -10.71
CA LEU A 72 28.19 9.41 -11.83
C LEU A 72 27.30 8.33 -12.48
N VAL A 73 26.59 7.52 -11.71
CA VAL A 73 25.70 6.48 -12.26
C VAL A 73 24.60 7.11 -13.11
N ARG A 74 23.93 8.17 -12.60
CA ARG A 74 22.94 8.90 -13.39
C ARG A 74 23.57 9.50 -14.65
N ARG A 75 24.78 10.05 -14.55
CA ARG A 75 25.52 10.64 -15.67
C ARG A 75 25.89 9.63 -16.76
N LEU A 76 26.24 8.40 -16.38
CA LEU A 76 26.49 7.29 -17.28
C LEU A 76 25.20 6.89 -18.02
N LEU A 77 24.06 6.85 -17.34
CA LEU A 77 22.77 6.55 -17.99
C LEU A 77 22.31 7.67 -18.93
N GLU A 78 22.47 8.95 -18.55
CA GLU A 78 22.09 10.11 -19.36
C GLU A 78 22.74 10.09 -20.76
N ASN A 79 23.98 9.61 -20.87
CA ASN A 79 24.74 9.66 -22.13
C ASN A 79 25.10 8.28 -22.71
N GLY A 80 24.90 7.21 -21.94
CA GLY A 80 25.21 5.83 -22.31
C GLY A 80 24.00 4.98 -22.68
N ALA A 81 22.77 5.50 -22.55
CA ALA A 81 21.59 4.80 -23.04
C ALA A 81 21.63 4.64 -24.57
N ASN A 82 21.10 3.53 -25.11
CA ASN A 82 21.08 3.23 -26.55
C ASN A 82 20.40 4.33 -27.41
N THR A 83 19.52 5.12 -26.80
CA THR A 83 18.83 6.24 -27.46
C THR A 83 19.59 7.57 -27.36
N SER A 84 20.66 7.64 -26.56
CA SER A 84 21.46 8.85 -26.37
C SER A 84 22.25 9.20 -27.63
N PHE A 85 22.29 10.50 -27.97
CA PHE A 85 23.07 10.99 -29.10
C PHE A 85 24.56 10.70 -28.94
N VAL A 86 25.11 10.83 -27.73
CA VAL A 86 26.53 10.60 -27.47
C VAL A 86 26.88 9.14 -27.70
N HIS A 87 26.06 8.21 -27.21
CA HIS A 87 26.22 6.77 -27.46
C HIS A 87 26.16 6.45 -28.97
N LYS A 88 25.15 6.97 -29.66
CA LYS A 88 24.98 6.77 -31.11
C LYS A 88 26.08 7.40 -31.95
N LEU A 89 26.67 8.51 -31.51
CA LEU A 89 27.76 9.18 -32.23
C LEU A 89 29.05 8.34 -32.23
N VAL A 90 29.32 7.64 -31.13
CA VAL A 90 30.52 6.80 -30.99
C VAL A 90 30.30 5.35 -31.45
N ASP A 91 29.05 4.98 -31.75
CA ASP A 91 28.68 3.69 -32.31
C ASP A 91 29.00 3.63 -33.81
N PRO A 92 29.96 2.81 -34.26
CA PRO A 92 30.35 2.74 -35.67
C PRO A 92 29.23 2.21 -36.58
N GLU A 93 28.23 1.53 -36.03
CA GLU A 93 27.10 0.99 -36.80
C GLU A 93 25.99 2.03 -37.02
N THR A 94 26.05 3.19 -36.37
CA THR A 94 25.03 4.23 -36.52
C THR A 94 25.32 5.13 -37.74
N PRO A 95 24.44 5.19 -38.76
CA PRO A 95 24.63 6.08 -39.90
C PRO A 95 24.58 7.56 -39.49
N VAL A 96 25.52 8.37 -39.96
CA VAL A 96 25.61 9.80 -39.63
C VAL A 96 24.35 10.55 -40.04
N GLU A 97 23.72 10.18 -41.15
CA GLU A 97 22.47 10.77 -41.64
C GLU A 97 21.33 10.60 -40.63
N SER A 98 21.32 9.48 -39.91
CA SER A 98 20.31 9.21 -38.88
C SER A 98 20.44 10.15 -37.68
N LEU A 99 21.66 10.62 -37.37
CA LEU A 99 21.93 11.59 -36.30
C LEU A 99 21.43 13.00 -36.65
N ALA A 100 21.30 13.31 -37.94
CA ALA A 100 20.80 14.58 -38.44
C ALA A 100 19.29 14.57 -38.75
N ALA A 101 18.61 13.44 -38.54
CA ALA A 101 17.19 13.29 -38.82
C ALA A 101 16.34 14.32 -38.03
N HIS A 102 15.34 14.90 -38.68
CA HIS A 102 14.49 15.92 -38.05
C HIS A 102 13.52 15.24 -37.07
N PRO A 103 13.60 15.51 -35.76
CA PRO A 103 12.86 14.75 -34.74
C PRO A 103 11.35 14.78 -34.94
N VAL A 104 10.78 15.93 -35.36
CA VAL A 104 9.35 16.02 -35.68
C VAL A 104 8.95 15.09 -36.82
N ARG A 105 9.77 14.98 -37.89
CA ARG A 105 9.47 14.08 -39.02
C ARG A 105 9.50 12.63 -38.58
N GLU A 106 10.43 12.27 -37.70
CA GLU A 106 10.51 10.92 -37.13
C GLU A 106 9.30 10.61 -36.24
N VAL A 107 8.94 11.51 -35.33
CA VAL A 107 7.79 11.31 -34.43
C VAL A 107 6.48 11.23 -35.21
N THR A 108 6.31 12.01 -36.28
CA THR A 108 5.10 11.97 -37.12
C THR A 108 4.94 10.69 -37.94
N LYS A 109 5.98 9.83 -38.04
CA LYS A 109 5.86 8.51 -38.68
C LYS A 109 5.17 7.50 -37.76
N ASN A 110 5.17 7.74 -36.44
CA ASN A 110 4.56 6.83 -35.49
C ASN A 110 3.05 7.06 -35.43
N GLU A 111 2.29 5.97 -35.35
CA GLU A 111 0.83 6.02 -35.16
C GLU A 111 0.43 6.64 -33.82
N SER A 112 1.33 6.55 -32.82
CA SER A 112 1.16 7.09 -31.47
C SER A 112 2.35 7.96 -31.08
N PHE A 113 2.08 9.05 -30.35
CA PHE A 113 3.12 9.91 -29.77
C PHE A 113 3.68 9.39 -28.44
N TYR A 114 3.02 8.43 -27.79
CA TYR A 114 3.54 7.77 -26.60
C TYR A 114 4.10 6.39 -26.94
N ASN A 115 5.07 5.94 -26.14
CA ASN A 115 5.71 4.64 -26.32
C ASN A 115 4.74 3.51 -25.94
N THR A 116 4.30 2.74 -26.94
CA THR A 116 3.37 1.61 -26.76
C THR A 116 4.01 0.38 -26.10
N ALA A 117 5.33 0.33 -25.99
CA ALA A 117 6.03 -0.69 -25.23
C ALA A 117 5.97 -0.45 -23.71
N ILE A 118 5.55 0.75 -23.27
CA ILE A 118 5.35 1.07 -21.85
C ILE A 118 3.85 0.99 -21.57
N ALA A 119 3.45 -0.06 -20.83
CA ALA A 119 2.08 -0.22 -20.40
C ALA A 119 1.63 1.00 -19.56
N LYS A 120 0.38 1.42 -19.75
CA LYS A 120 -0.23 2.45 -18.89
C LYS A 120 -0.42 1.86 -17.48
N PRO A 121 -0.46 2.69 -16.42
CA PRO A 121 -0.65 2.19 -15.06
C PRO A 121 -1.89 1.31 -14.87
N THR A 122 -2.99 1.60 -15.60
CA THR A 122 -4.24 0.80 -15.58
C THR A 122 -4.09 -0.56 -16.23
N ASP A 123 -3.12 -0.71 -17.13
CA ASP A 123 -2.95 -1.86 -18.02
C ASP A 123 -1.65 -2.63 -17.68
N ILE A 124 -1.08 -2.38 -16.48
CA ILE A 124 0.17 -3.03 -16.04
C ILE A 124 0.01 -4.55 -15.86
N PHE A 125 -1.23 -5.01 -15.63
CA PHE A 125 -1.58 -6.42 -15.63
C PHE A 125 -2.35 -6.72 -16.92
N ALA A 126 -1.94 -7.76 -17.65
CA ALA A 126 -2.54 -8.07 -18.96
C ALA A 126 -3.97 -8.61 -18.82
N GLU A 127 -4.25 -9.32 -17.73
CA GLU A 127 -5.49 -10.06 -17.52
C GLU A 127 -6.58 -9.25 -16.80
N ARG A 128 -6.20 -8.19 -16.09
CA ARG A 128 -7.13 -7.38 -15.29
C ARG A 128 -6.70 -5.90 -15.26
N PRO A 129 -7.63 -4.95 -15.13
CA PRO A 129 -7.25 -3.56 -14.90
C PRO A 129 -6.68 -3.37 -13.49
N ASN A 130 -5.62 -2.59 -13.38
CA ASN A 130 -5.07 -2.14 -12.11
C ASN A 130 -6.01 -1.12 -11.44
N SER A 131 -6.03 -1.10 -10.11
CA SER A 131 -6.78 -0.13 -9.32
C SER A 131 -6.35 1.32 -9.60
N LYS A 132 -7.31 2.25 -9.58
CA LYS A 132 -7.03 3.69 -9.73
C LYS A 132 -6.63 4.32 -8.41
N GLY A 133 -5.67 5.25 -8.46
CA GLY A 133 -5.29 6.10 -7.33
C GLY A 133 -5.35 7.58 -7.69
N THR A 134 -5.09 8.44 -6.71
CA THR A 134 -5.01 9.89 -6.87
C THR A 134 -3.58 10.36 -6.56
N ASN A 135 -3.00 11.20 -7.41
CA ASN A 135 -1.66 11.74 -7.16
C ASN A 135 -1.74 13.03 -6.31
N LEU A 136 -1.46 12.91 -5.03
CA LEU A 136 -1.51 14.04 -4.09
C LEU A 136 -0.36 15.05 -4.27
N HIS A 137 0.67 14.73 -5.06
CA HIS A 137 1.75 15.67 -5.37
C HIS A 137 1.34 16.74 -6.39
N ILE A 138 0.25 16.52 -7.14
CA ILE A 138 -0.30 17.50 -8.08
C ILE A 138 -1.37 18.33 -7.35
N GLU A 139 -1.09 19.61 -7.12
CA GLU A 139 -1.94 20.52 -6.33
C GLU A 139 -3.41 20.52 -6.76
N GLY A 140 -3.69 20.72 -8.05
CA GLY A 140 -5.07 20.73 -8.56
C GLY A 140 -5.80 19.38 -8.41
N GLN A 141 -5.08 18.25 -8.36
CA GLN A 141 -5.68 16.95 -8.05
C GLN A 141 -5.91 16.80 -6.54
N ARG A 142 -4.90 17.15 -5.74
CA ARG A 142 -4.92 17.09 -4.28
C ARG A 142 -6.06 17.92 -3.69
N GLU A 143 -6.21 19.18 -4.08
CA GLU A 143 -7.23 20.08 -3.53
C GLU A 143 -8.64 19.57 -3.83
N ARG A 144 -8.88 19.15 -5.08
CA ARG A 144 -10.16 18.57 -5.49
C ARG A 144 -10.47 17.29 -4.71
N PHE A 145 -9.47 16.42 -4.57
CA PHE A 145 -9.59 15.17 -3.83
C PHE A 145 -9.93 15.43 -2.36
N ILE A 146 -9.14 16.24 -1.66
CA ILE A 146 -9.34 16.55 -0.24
C ILE A 146 -10.71 17.21 -0.02
N THR A 147 -11.10 18.16 -0.89
CA THR A 147 -12.43 18.79 -0.81
C THR A 147 -13.55 17.76 -0.94
N THR A 148 -13.40 16.79 -1.84
CA THR A 148 -14.41 15.74 -2.06
C THR A 148 -14.47 14.77 -0.87
N VAL A 149 -13.31 14.34 -0.33
CA VAL A 149 -13.26 13.48 0.87
C VAL A 149 -13.86 14.21 2.08
N ASN A 150 -13.51 15.46 2.29
CA ASN A 150 -13.99 16.26 3.42
C ASN A 150 -15.49 16.59 3.32
N SER A 151 -16.11 16.50 2.14
CA SER A 151 -17.56 16.63 2.00
C SER A 151 -18.35 15.54 2.75
N PHE A 152 -17.68 14.45 3.15
CA PHE A 152 -18.25 13.37 3.98
C PHE A 152 -17.94 13.51 5.47
N ALA A 153 -17.23 14.56 5.91
CA ALA A 153 -16.74 14.71 7.29
C ALA A 153 -17.87 14.79 8.34
N ASP A 154 -19.01 15.37 7.99
CA ASP A 154 -20.16 15.52 8.89
C ASP A 154 -21.15 14.36 8.82
N ARG A 155 -20.91 13.37 7.93
CA ARG A 155 -21.82 12.23 7.79
C ARG A 155 -21.72 11.33 9.02
N THR A 156 -22.87 11.00 9.58
CA THR A 156 -23.00 10.09 10.73
C THR A 156 -23.66 8.78 10.34
N TYR A 157 -23.28 7.70 11.04
CA TYR A 157 -23.75 6.35 10.72
C TYR A 157 -24.42 5.70 11.94
N GLN A 158 -25.51 4.98 11.69
CA GLN A 158 -26.27 4.26 12.72
C GLN A 158 -26.36 2.80 12.27
N ILE A 159 -25.39 2.01 12.70
CA ILE A 159 -25.14 0.68 12.14
C ILE A 159 -25.48 -0.44 13.13
N GLY A 160 -25.53 -1.64 12.60
CA GLY A 160 -25.77 -2.88 13.31
C GLY A 160 -25.51 -4.04 12.37
N SER A 161 -25.88 -5.24 12.79
CA SER A 161 -25.69 -6.43 11.94
C SER A 161 -26.68 -6.42 10.77
N LEU A 162 -26.20 -6.79 9.58
CA LEU A 162 -27.03 -6.97 8.39
C LEU A 162 -27.26 -8.46 8.18
N ILE A 163 -28.46 -8.92 8.57
CA ILE A 163 -28.87 -10.31 8.42
C ILE A 163 -29.97 -10.40 7.38
N ASN A 164 -29.70 -11.15 6.30
CA ASN A 164 -30.56 -11.22 5.12
C ASN A 164 -30.97 -9.83 4.62
N GLY A 165 -29.99 -8.91 4.59
CA GLY A 165 -30.18 -7.52 4.13
C GLY A 165 -30.99 -6.62 5.05
N LYS A 166 -31.41 -7.13 6.22
CA LYS A 166 -32.15 -6.37 7.21
C LYS A 166 -31.22 -5.96 8.34
N LEU A 167 -31.38 -4.71 8.78
CA LEU A 167 -30.66 -4.18 9.94
C LEU A 167 -31.25 -4.76 11.23
N HIS A 168 -30.47 -5.58 11.91
CA HIS A 168 -30.79 -6.11 13.24
C HIS A 168 -30.16 -5.19 14.29
N LYS A 169 -31.02 -4.49 15.04
CA LYS A 169 -30.63 -3.64 16.17
C LYS A 169 -30.92 -4.38 17.48
N VAL A 170 -29.91 -4.44 18.34
CA VAL A 170 -30.09 -4.72 19.76
C VAL A 170 -30.32 -3.37 20.46
N GLU A 171 -31.04 -3.35 21.59
CA GLU A 171 -31.49 -2.09 22.23
C GLU A 171 -30.35 -1.17 22.67
N GLU A 172 -29.21 -1.73 23.08
CA GLU A 172 -28.05 -0.96 23.50
C GLU A 172 -27.22 -0.48 22.29
N LYS A 173 -26.84 0.81 22.31
CA LYS A 173 -25.99 1.43 21.30
C LYS A 173 -24.71 1.92 21.94
N GLN A 174 -23.60 1.73 21.24
CA GLN A 174 -22.31 2.29 21.61
C GLN A 174 -21.85 3.29 20.54
N ASP A 175 -21.36 4.44 20.99
CA ASP A 175 -20.79 5.44 20.10
C ASP A 175 -19.46 4.97 19.51
N ILE A 176 -19.26 5.27 18.23
CA ILE A 176 -18.00 5.11 17.52
C ILE A 176 -17.39 6.50 17.36
N VAL A 177 -16.23 6.70 17.96
CA VAL A 177 -15.51 7.97 17.99
C VAL A 177 -14.23 7.89 17.18
N SER A 178 -13.76 9.04 16.68
CA SER A 178 -12.48 9.12 15.98
C SER A 178 -11.30 8.92 16.92
N PRO A 179 -10.29 8.10 16.56
CA PRO A 179 -9.13 7.84 17.42
C PRO A 179 -8.20 9.05 17.59
N TYR A 180 -8.19 9.98 16.62
CA TYR A 180 -7.41 11.23 16.70
C TYR A 180 -8.19 12.40 17.32
N ASN A 181 -9.49 12.22 17.60
CA ASN A 181 -10.33 13.18 18.30
C ASN A 181 -11.58 12.50 18.89
N HIS A 182 -11.52 12.07 20.15
CA HIS A 182 -12.61 11.36 20.84
C HIS A 182 -13.89 12.19 21.01
N LYS A 183 -13.82 13.52 20.81
CA LYS A 183 -15.00 14.40 20.81
C LYS A 183 -15.79 14.30 19.50
N GLN A 184 -15.19 13.76 18.44
CA GLN A 184 -15.83 13.55 17.14
C GLN A 184 -16.50 12.17 17.12
N VAL A 185 -17.81 12.16 17.28
CA VAL A 185 -18.64 10.96 17.10
C VAL A 185 -18.92 10.75 15.62
N ILE A 186 -18.50 9.60 15.08
CA ILE A 186 -18.68 9.21 13.68
C ILE A 186 -20.04 8.53 13.49
N GLY A 187 -20.52 7.86 14.53
CA GLY A 187 -21.76 7.11 14.49
C GLY A 187 -21.98 6.31 15.76
N SER A 188 -22.89 5.35 15.68
CA SER A 188 -23.08 4.35 16.74
C SER A 188 -23.34 2.97 16.16
N VAL A 189 -23.00 1.94 16.93
CA VAL A 189 -23.21 0.54 16.61
C VAL A 189 -24.07 -0.14 17.67
N SER A 190 -25.02 -0.95 17.21
CA SER A 190 -25.69 -1.95 18.04
C SER A 190 -24.99 -3.29 17.88
N PHE A 191 -24.27 -3.74 18.91
CA PHE A 191 -23.55 -5.01 18.86
C PHE A 191 -24.51 -6.21 18.87
N ALA A 192 -24.25 -7.18 17.99
CA ALA A 192 -24.97 -8.44 17.93
C ALA A 192 -24.72 -9.29 19.17
N ASN A 193 -25.77 -9.99 19.58
CA ASN A 193 -25.73 -11.04 20.58
C ASN A 193 -25.63 -12.44 19.93
N THR A 194 -25.57 -13.47 20.77
CA THR A 194 -25.54 -14.89 20.36
C THR A 194 -26.69 -15.27 19.44
N ASP A 195 -27.91 -14.77 19.68
CA ASP A 195 -29.08 -15.10 18.86
C ASP A 195 -28.97 -14.52 17.44
N THR A 196 -28.47 -13.29 17.33
CA THR A 196 -28.19 -12.65 16.03
C THR A 196 -27.12 -13.43 15.26
N ALA A 197 -26.07 -13.90 15.94
CA ALA A 197 -25.04 -14.73 15.33
C ALA A 197 -25.59 -16.07 14.81
N LYS A 198 -26.43 -16.75 15.61
CA LYS A 198 -27.09 -18.00 15.20
C LYS A 198 -28.05 -17.80 14.02
N LEU A 199 -28.77 -16.68 14.00
CA LEU A 199 -29.63 -16.32 12.88
C LEU A 199 -28.82 -16.10 11.59
N ALA A 200 -27.71 -15.37 11.67
CA ALA A 200 -26.79 -15.17 10.55
C ALA A 200 -26.32 -16.51 9.96
N LEU A 201 -25.96 -17.45 10.83
CA LEU A 201 -25.52 -18.78 10.45
C LEU A 201 -26.63 -19.59 9.79
N ALA A 202 -27.84 -19.55 10.33
CA ALA A 202 -28.99 -20.23 9.74
C ALA A 202 -29.30 -19.72 8.32
N GLU A 203 -29.30 -18.40 8.12
CA GLU A 203 -29.54 -17.78 6.80
C GLU A 203 -28.42 -18.10 5.80
N ALA A 204 -27.16 -18.00 6.22
CA ALA A 204 -26.00 -18.33 5.37
C ALA A 204 -26.01 -19.81 4.94
N ARG A 205 -26.36 -20.74 5.83
CA ARG A 205 -26.51 -22.17 5.50
C ARG A 205 -27.64 -22.41 4.50
N LYS A 206 -28.77 -21.76 4.71
CA LYS A 206 -29.94 -21.88 3.83
C LYS A 206 -29.64 -21.37 2.42
N ALA A 207 -28.87 -20.30 2.29
CA ALA A 207 -28.51 -19.71 1.00
C ALA A 207 -27.43 -20.50 0.24
N TYR A 208 -26.59 -21.26 0.94
CA TYR A 208 -25.41 -21.92 0.38
C TYR A 208 -25.69 -22.77 -0.87
N PRO A 209 -26.66 -23.71 -0.89
CA PRO A 209 -26.87 -24.57 -2.05
C PRO A 209 -27.24 -23.80 -3.32
N ALA A 210 -27.95 -22.68 -3.21
CA ALA A 210 -28.32 -21.85 -4.35
C ALA A 210 -27.13 -21.03 -4.86
N TRP A 211 -26.35 -20.43 -3.95
CA TRP A 211 -25.16 -19.65 -4.30
C TRP A 211 -24.06 -20.50 -4.92
N ASN A 212 -23.82 -21.68 -4.37
CA ASN A 212 -22.82 -22.63 -4.83
C ASN A 212 -23.05 -23.06 -6.28
N LYS A 213 -24.33 -23.20 -6.69
CA LYS A 213 -24.76 -23.55 -8.06
C LYS A 213 -24.56 -22.43 -9.09
N ILE A 214 -24.38 -21.18 -8.66
CA ILE A 214 -24.08 -20.08 -9.59
C ILE A 214 -22.72 -20.34 -10.23
N SER A 215 -22.55 -20.09 -11.53
CA SER A 215 -21.27 -20.32 -12.19
C SER A 215 -20.19 -19.36 -11.66
N VAL A 216 -18.93 -19.82 -11.65
CA VAL A 216 -17.78 -19.00 -11.22
C VAL A 216 -17.73 -17.67 -11.98
N THR A 217 -17.92 -17.68 -13.31
CA THR A 217 -17.99 -16.47 -14.15
C THR A 217 -19.05 -15.48 -13.68
N LYS A 218 -20.24 -15.93 -13.24
CA LYS A 218 -21.26 -15.02 -12.72
C LYS A 218 -20.84 -14.41 -11.38
N ARG A 219 -20.20 -15.19 -10.50
CA ARG A 219 -19.67 -14.68 -9.23
C ARG A 219 -18.50 -13.73 -9.43
N ALA A 220 -17.58 -14.02 -10.36
CA ALA A 220 -16.46 -13.15 -10.73
C ALA A 220 -16.94 -11.80 -11.29
N LYS A 221 -18.01 -11.79 -12.10
CA LYS A 221 -18.65 -10.53 -12.54
C LYS A 221 -19.17 -9.68 -11.39
N ILE A 222 -19.73 -10.30 -10.35
CA ILE A 222 -20.15 -9.58 -9.14
C ILE A 222 -18.93 -8.95 -8.46
N LEU A 223 -17.83 -9.68 -8.31
CA LEU A 223 -16.58 -9.15 -7.75
C LEU A 223 -16.04 -7.94 -8.53
N ASN A 224 -16.02 -8.01 -9.86
CA ASN A 224 -15.61 -6.87 -10.68
C ASN A 224 -16.53 -5.66 -10.47
N LYS A 225 -17.85 -5.87 -10.31
CA LYS A 225 -18.78 -4.80 -9.97
C LYS A 225 -18.56 -4.23 -8.56
N ILE A 226 -18.14 -5.04 -7.59
CA ILE A 226 -17.71 -4.54 -6.26
C ILE A 226 -16.53 -3.59 -6.41
N ALA A 227 -15.51 -3.99 -7.18
CA ALA A 227 -14.35 -3.13 -7.48
C ALA A 227 -14.76 -1.80 -8.11
N ASP A 228 -15.67 -1.81 -9.07
CA ASP A 228 -16.15 -0.59 -9.72
C ASP A 228 -16.87 0.34 -8.73
N LEU A 229 -17.74 -0.21 -7.88
CA LEU A 229 -18.44 0.56 -6.85
C LEU A 229 -17.50 1.11 -5.77
N TYR A 230 -16.43 0.40 -5.43
CA TYR A 230 -15.41 0.93 -4.51
C TYR A 230 -14.64 2.10 -5.13
N GLU A 231 -14.31 2.04 -6.43
CA GLU A 231 -13.71 3.18 -7.12
C GLU A 231 -14.68 4.38 -7.24
N GLU A 232 -15.97 4.12 -7.47
CA GLU A 232 -17.01 5.15 -7.54
C GLU A 232 -17.21 5.86 -6.18
N HIS A 233 -17.24 5.08 -5.09
CA HIS A 233 -17.42 5.57 -3.72
C HIS A 233 -16.11 5.83 -2.97
N GLN A 234 -14.96 5.88 -3.66
CA GLN A 234 -13.64 5.91 -3.02
C GLN A 234 -13.49 7.06 -2.00
N HIS A 235 -14.05 8.24 -2.28
CA HIS A 235 -13.89 9.41 -1.40
C HIS A 235 -14.64 9.24 -0.07
N GLU A 236 -15.82 8.60 -0.10
CA GLU A 236 -16.59 8.25 1.10
C GLU A 236 -15.84 7.22 1.94
N LEU A 237 -15.33 6.16 1.28
CA LEU A 237 -14.60 5.09 1.94
C LEU A 237 -13.27 5.60 2.54
N ILE A 238 -12.56 6.49 1.84
CA ILE A 238 -11.34 7.13 2.35
C ILE A 238 -11.67 8.02 3.54
N SER A 239 -12.78 8.77 3.51
CA SER A 239 -13.23 9.56 4.66
C SER A 239 -13.42 8.68 5.90
N LEU A 240 -13.98 7.48 5.73
CA LEU A 240 -14.11 6.50 6.81
C LEU A 240 -12.77 5.93 7.26
N CYS A 241 -11.84 5.60 6.34
CA CYS A 241 -10.47 5.19 6.71
C CYS A 241 -9.77 6.23 7.58
N VAL A 242 -9.93 7.51 7.24
CA VAL A 242 -9.37 8.61 8.02
C VAL A 242 -10.07 8.70 9.37
N ARG A 243 -11.39 8.92 9.37
CA ARG A 243 -12.18 9.22 10.57
C ARG A 243 -12.24 8.06 11.56
N GLU A 244 -12.50 6.85 11.08
CA GLU A 244 -12.75 5.66 11.91
C GLU A 244 -11.46 4.93 12.29
N ALA A 245 -10.49 4.85 11.37
CA ALA A 245 -9.25 4.09 11.59
C ALA A 245 -8.00 4.96 11.81
N GLY A 246 -8.11 6.29 11.75
CA GLY A 246 -7.00 7.21 11.98
C GLY A 246 -5.95 7.25 10.87
N LYS A 247 -6.26 6.73 9.67
CA LYS A 247 -5.34 6.69 8.53
C LYS A 247 -5.13 8.07 7.90
N VAL A 248 -3.93 8.35 7.41
CA VAL A 248 -3.71 9.53 6.54
C VAL A 248 -4.31 9.30 5.15
N PHE A 249 -4.48 10.35 4.36
CA PHE A 249 -5.11 10.24 3.04
C PHE A 249 -4.44 9.23 2.10
N GLN A 250 -3.09 9.18 2.08
CA GLN A 250 -2.36 8.24 1.23
C GLN A 250 -2.64 6.78 1.64
N ASP A 251 -2.62 6.50 2.95
CA ASP A 251 -2.99 5.19 3.49
C ASP A 251 -4.44 4.81 3.13
N GLY A 252 -5.35 5.78 3.13
CA GLY A 252 -6.72 5.58 2.68
C GLY A 252 -6.81 5.25 1.19
N ILE A 253 -6.07 5.95 0.32
CA ILE A 253 -6.01 5.66 -1.12
C ILE A 253 -5.51 4.23 -1.34
N ASP A 254 -4.43 3.85 -0.66
CA ASP A 254 -3.81 2.53 -0.81
C ASP A 254 -4.74 1.41 -0.31
N GLU A 255 -5.49 1.66 0.76
CA GLU A 255 -6.54 0.75 1.27
C GLU A 255 -7.62 0.46 0.22
N ILE A 256 -8.16 1.51 -0.44
CA ILE A 256 -9.20 1.30 -1.45
C ILE A 256 -8.63 0.55 -2.65
N ARG A 257 -7.42 0.92 -3.07
CA ARG A 257 -6.74 0.28 -4.19
C ARG A 257 -6.54 -1.21 -3.94
N GLU A 258 -6.08 -1.58 -2.75
CA GLU A 258 -5.87 -2.97 -2.37
C GLU A 258 -7.20 -3.76 -2.32
N ALA A 259 -8.28 -3.16 -1.80
CA ALA A 259 -9.62 -3.77 -1.82
C ALA A 259 -10.13 -4.04 -3.25
N VAL A 260 -9.94 -3.07 -4.15
CA VAL A 260 -10.27 -3.16 -5.59
C VAL A 260 -9.42 -4.24 -6.25
N ASP A 261 -8.12 -4.28 -5.95
CA ASP A 261 -7.19 -5.25 -6.50
C ASP A 261 -7.54 -6.67 -6.04
N PHE A 262 -7.92 -6.89 -4.78
CA PHE A 262 -8.41 -8.20 -4.31
C PHE A 262 -9.64 -8.66 -5.10
N CYS A 263 -10.61 -7.77 -5.32
CA CYS A 263 -11.81 -8.09 -6.09
C CYS A 263 -11.46 -8.53 -7.52
N ARG A 264 -10.64 -7.73 -8.22
CA ARG A 264 -10.25 -8.00 -9.61
C ARG A 264 -9.34 -9.22 -9.74
N TYR A 265 -8.38 -9.36 -8.82
CA TYR A 265 -7.46 -10.48 -8.79
C TYR A 265 -8.19 -11.80 -8.53
N TYR A 266 -9.05 -11.88 -7.50
CA TYR A 266 -9.78 -13.11 -7.21
C TYR A 266 -10.86 -13.43 -8.25
N ALA A 267 -11.45 -12.43 -8.90
CA ALA A 267 -12.31 -12.65 -10.06
C ALA A 267 -11.55 -13.34 -11.19
N ASP A 268 -10.42 -12.75 -11.61
CA ASP A 268 -9.56 -13.30 -12.68
C ASP A 268 -9.04 -14.70 -12.34
N GLN A 269 -8.47 -14.89 -11.14
CA GLN A 269 -7.96 -16.19 -10.70
C GLN A 269 -9.05 -17.25 -10.67
N ALA A 270 -10.27 -16.89 -10.24
CA ALA A 270 -11.35 -17.85 -10.20
C ALA A 270 -11.82 -18.24 -11.61
N GLU A 271 -11.93 -17.29 -12.53
CA GLU A 271 -12.30 -17.60 -13.92
C GLU A 271 -11.23 -18.43 -14.63
N LYS A 272 -9.96 -18.06 -14.48
CA LYS A 272 -8.82 -18.74 -15.08
C LYS A 272 -8.68 -20.18 -14.58
N ASN A 273 -8.76 -20.39 -13.27
CA ASN A 273 -8.46 -21.69 -12.67
C ASN A 273 -9.71 -22.58 -12.52
N TRP A 274 -10.91 -22.00 -12.36
CA TRP A 274 -12.14 -22.74 -12.00
C TRP A 274 -13.38 -22.34 -12.80
N GLY A 275 -13.24 -21.51 -13.84
CA GLY A 275 -14.36 -21.14 -14.72
C GLY A 275 -14.96 -22.34 -15.47
N LYS A 276 -14.17 -23.39 -15.70
CA LYS A 276 -14.57 -24.67 -16.29
C LYS A 276 -13.92 -25.83 -15.53
N PRO A 277 -14.55 -27.01 -15.49
CA PRO A 277 -13.88 -28.22 -15.00
C PRO A 277 -12.59 -28.48 -15.80
N LEU A 278 -11.54 -28.94 -15.12
CA LEU A 278 -10.32 -29.39 -15.76
C LEU A 278 -10.51 -30.83 -16.22
N GLU A 279 -10.50 -31.06 -17.53
CA GLU A 279 -10.49 -32.42 -18.09
C GLU A 279 -9.17 -33.10 -17.74
N LEU A 280 -9.27 -34.28 -17.13
CA LEU A 280 -8.15 -35.13 -16.78
C LEU A 280 -7.99 -36.25 -17.82
N ILE A 281 -6.74 -36.63 -18.07
CA ILE A 281 -6.45 -37.78 -18.94
C ILE A 281 -6.96 -39.03 -18.23
N GLY A 282 -7.85 -39.75 -18.90
CA GLY A 282 -8.44 -41.01 -18.43
C GLY A 282 -8.41 -42.11 -19.50
N PRO A 283 -8.73 -43.35 -19.13
CA PRO A 283 -8.84 -44.46 -20.08
C PRO A 283 -9.96 -44.21 -21.10
N THR A 284 -9.84 -44.84 -22.28
CA THR A 284 -10.86 -44.75 -23.33
C THR A 284 -12.23 -45.20 -22.82
N GLY A 285 -13.25 -44.37 -23.00
CA GLY A 285 -14.62 -44.65 -22.55
C GLY A 285 -15.02 -43.95 -21.25
N GLU A 286 -14.11 -43.21 -20.60
CA GLU A 286 -14.39 -42.43 -19.40
C GLU A 286 -14.20 -40.92 -19.61
N THR A 287 -15.02 -40.10 -18.94
CA THR A 287 -14.82 -38.65 -18.83
C THR A 287 -14.44 -38.34 -17.39
N ASN A 288 -13.22 -37.85 -17.18
CA ASN A 288 -12.69 -37.52 -15.88
C ASN A 288 -12.52 -36.00 -15.77
N GLU A 289 -13.17 -35.37 -14.80
CA GLU A 289 -13.13 -33.92 -14.61
C GLU A 289 -12.78 -33.58 -13.15
N LEU A 290 -11.84 -32.65 -12.96
CA LEU A 290 -11.59 -32.02 -11.67
C LEU A 290 -12.34 -30.68 -11.62
N LYS A 291 -13.18 -30.52 -10.60
CA LYS A 291 -13.89 -29.27 -10.32
C LYS A 291 -13.78 -28.89 -8.85
N ILE A 292 -13.79 -27.58 -8.59
CA ILE A 292 -13.87 -27.04 -7.23
C ILE A 292 -15.32 -26.64 -6.95
N SER A 293 -15.75 -26.92 -5.72
CA SER A 293 -17.00 -26.42 -5.17
C SER A 293 -16.72 -25.74 -3.83
N GLY A 294 -17.58 -24.78 -3.47
CA GLY A 294 -17.64 -24.25 -2.12
C GLY A 294 -17.76 -25.36 -1.07
N ARG A 295 -17.36 -25.04 0.15
CA ARG A 295 -17.39 -25.93 1.32
C ARG A 295 -18.65 -25.73 2.17
N GLY A 296 -19.24 -24.54 2.15
CA GLY A 296 -20.41 -24.20 2.96
C GLY A 296 -20.38 -22.75 3.41
N VAL A 297 -20.59 -22.54 4.71
CA VAL A 297 -20.49 -21.21 5.34
C VAL A 297 -19.04 -20.92 5.74
N PHE A 298 -18.48 -19.83 5.23
CA PHE A 298 -17.20 -19.30 5.66
C PHE A 298 -17.38 -18.18 6.69
N PHE A 299 -16.69 -18.29 7.82
CA PHE A 299 -16.64 -17.24 8.83
C PHE A 299 -15.38 -16.39 8.64
N CYS A 300 -15.55 -15.15 8.16
CA CYS A 300 -14.45 -14.21 7.90
C CYS A 300 -14.34 -13.21 9.05
N ILE A 301 -13.20 -13.21 9.72
CA ILE A 301 -12.89 -12.34 10.86
C ILE A 301 -11.73 -11.43 10.45
N SER A 302 -12.00 -10.13 10.30
CA SER A 302 -11.03 -9.16 9.78
C SER A 302 -10.47 -8.24 10.86
N PRO A 303 -9.27 -7.67 10.66
CA PRO A 303 -8.64 -6.77 11.60
C PRO A 303 -9.11 -5.33 11.36
N TRP A 304 -8.73 -4.42 12.27
CA TRP A 304 -9.04 -2.99 12.19
C TRP A 304 -8.03 -2.18 11.36
N ASN A 305 -6.83 -2.71 11.14
CA ASN A 305 -5.72 -1.94 10.57
C ASN A 305 -5.74 -1.85 9.03
N PHE A 306 -6.43 -2.80 8.40
CA PHE A 306 -6.86 -2.74 6.99
C PHE A 306 -8.36 -3.06 6.94
N PRO A 307 -9.19 -2.11 7.40
CA PRO A 307 -10.59 -2.38 7.69
C PRO A 307 -11.47 -2.55 6.45
N LEU A 308 -10.99 -2.17 5.26
CA LEU A 308 -11.65 -2.44 3.99
C LEU A 308 -10.89 -3.48 3.17
N ALA A 309 -9.58 -3.37 3.02
CA ALA A 309 -8.81 -4.20 2.09
C ALA A 309 -8.82 -5.68 2.51
N ILE A 310 -8.36 -5.99 3.73
CA ILE A 310 -8.34 -7.37 4.24
C ILE A 310 -9.76 -7.89 4.44
N PHE A 311 -10.67 -7.06 4.97
CA PHE A 311 -12.10 -7.39 5.09
C PHE A 311 -12.67 -7.87 3.76
N THR A 312 -12.46 -7.09 2.70
CA THR A 312 -12.91 -7.41 1.34
C THR A 312 -12.23 -8.66 0.82
N GLY A 313 -10.90 -8.75 0.90
CA GLY A 313 -10.11 -9.85 0.38
C GLY A 313 -10.57 -11.21 0.91
N GLN A 314 -10.78 -11.32 2.22
CA GLN A 314 -11.29 -12.55 2.85
C GLN A 314 -12.69 -12.92 2.31
N ILE A 315 -13.60 -11.95 2.25
CA ILE A 315 -14.99 -12.15 1.87
C ILE A 315 -15.11 -12.55 0.40
N VAL A 316 -14.47 -11.79 -0.50
CA VAL A 316 -14.65 -12.00 -1.94
C VAL A 316 -13.99 -13.29 -2.42
N ALA A 317 -12.87 -13.71 -1.80
CA ALA A 317 -12.27 -15.02 -2.06
C ALA A 317 -13.21 -16.18 -1.66
N ALA A 318 -13.88 -16.08 -0.50
CA ALA A 318 -14.86 -17.08 -0.08
C ALA A 318 -16.11 -17.07 -0.98
N LEU A 319 -16.61 -15.89 -1.35
CA LEU A 319 -17.78 -15.75 -2.21
C LEU A 319 -17.55 -16.32 -3.60
N VAL A 320 -16.43 -15.98 -4.27
CA VAL A 320 -16.18 -16.39 -5.66
C VAL A 320 -15.98 -17.91 -5.79
N THR A 321 -15.45 -18.53 -4.74
CA THR A 321 -15.29 -20.00 -4.63
C THR A 321 -16.61 -20.71 -4.27
N GLY A 322 -17.72 -19.98 -4.13
CA GLY A 322 -19.06 -20.54 -3.98
C GLY A 322 -19.48 -20.82 -2.54
N ASN A 323 -18.83 -20.20 -1.56
CA ASN A 323 -19.23 -20.23 -0.15
C ASN A 323 -20.18 -19.07 0.15
N THR A 324 -21.06 -19.25 1.13
CA THR A 324 -21.73 -18.12 1.80
C THR A 324 -20.83 -17.60 2.90
N VAL A 325 -21.00 -16.34 3.30
CA VAL A 325 -20.07 -15.66 4.20
C VAL A 325 -20.80 -15.03 5.37
N ILE A 326 -20.25 -15.22 6.56
CA ILE A 326 -20.53 -14.39 7.73
C ILE A 326 -19.27 -13.54 7.96
N ALA A 327 -19.40 -12.23 7.77
CA ALA A 327 -18.32 -11.28 7.96
C ALA A 327 -18.42 -10.63 9.34
N LYS A 328 -17.36 -10.77 10.15
CA LYS A 328 -17.22 -10.10 11.45
C LYS A 328 -16.01 -9.16 11.39
N PRO A 329 -16.22 -7.85 11.25
CA PRO A 329 -15.15 -6.88 11.31
C PRO A 329 -14.64 -6.66 12.73
N ALA A 330 -13.48 -6.02 12.88
CA ALA A 330 -13.00 -5.55 14.18
C ALA A 330 -13.96 -4.52 14.79
N GLU A 331 -14.01 -4.46 16.12
CA GLU A 331 -14.95 -3.62 16.87
C GLU A 331 -14.73 -2.12 16.62
N SER A 332 -13.48 -1.72 16.38
CA SER A 332 -13.09 -0.33 16.16
C SER A 332 -13.42 0.20 14.75
N THR A 333 -13.78 -0.67 13.79
CA THR A 333 -13.93 -0.29 12.37
C THR A 333 -15.17 -0.90 11.72
N ASN A 334 -16.32 -0.79 12.39
CA ASN A 334 -17.57 -1.39 11.94
C ASN A 334 -18.28 -0.57 10.84
N ILE A 335 -18.11 0.74 10.77
CA ILE A 335 -18.84 1.63 9.84
C ILE A 335 -18.34 1.41 8.41
N ILE A 336 -17.03 1.39 8.19
CA ILE A 336 -16.49 1.09 6.86
C ILE A 336 -16.85 -0.31 6.38
N ALA A 337 -16.83 -1.30 7.27
CA ALA A 337 -17.28 -2.66 6.96
C ALA A 337 -18.77 -2.72 6.63
N TYR A 338 -19.61 -1.97 7.36
CA TYR A 338 -21.03 -1.83 7.07
C TYR A 338 -21.26 -1.23 5.68
N ARG A 339 -20.61 -0.11 5.37
CA ARG A 339 -20.71 0.54 4.06
C ARG A 339 -20.20 -0.36 2.94
N ALA A 340 -19.12 -1.10 3.18
CA ALA A 340 -18.58 -2.08 2.24
C ALA A 340 -19.60 -3.16 1.91
N VAL A 341 -20.31 -3.72 2.89
CA VAL A 341 -21.33 -4.76 2.67
C VAL A 341 -22.56 -4.22 1.95
N GLU A 342 -22.98 -2.97 2.21
CA GLU A 342 -24.04 -2.32 1.41
C GLU A 342 -23.67 -2.27 -0.06
N LEU A 343 -22.45 -1.85 -0.38
CA LEU A 343 -21.92 -1.79 -1.75
C LEU A 343 -21.77 -3.21 -2.36
N MET A 344 -21.39 -4.21 -1.57
CA MET A 344 -21.35 -5.60 -2.04
C MET A 344 -22.74 -6.12 -2.42
N HIS A 345 -23.78 -5.78 -1.65
CA HIS A 345 -25.15 -6.12 -2.01
C HIS A 345 -25.62 -5.37 -3.26
N GLU A 346 -25.27 -4.09 -3.41
CA GLU A 346 -25.55 -3.30 -4.61
C GLU A 346 -24.83 -3.86 -5.86
N ALA A 347 -23.63 -4.41 -5.69
CA ALA A 347 -22.91 -5.13 -6.74
C ALA A 347 -23.58 -6.46 -7.15
N GLY A 348 -24.54 -6.95 -6.36
CA GLY A 348 -25.31 -8.14 -6.67
C GLY A 348 -24.95 -9.37 -5.84
N VAL A 349 -24.17 -9.24 -4.76
CA VAL A 349 -24.05 -10.31 -3.75
C VAL A 349 -25.40 -10.46 -3.05
N PRO A 350 -26.09 -11.61 -3.14
CA PRO A 350 -27.39 -11.76 -2.52
C PRO A 350 -27.35 -11.53 -1.01
N GLN A 351 -28.37 -10.86 -0.47
CA GLN A 351 -28.45 -10.47 0.93
C GLN A 351 -28.43 -11.65 1.91
N ASN A 352 -28.90 -12.82 1.51
CA ASN A 352 -28.84 -14.06 2.28
C ASN A 352 -27.50 -14.81 2.13
N VAL A 353 -26.65 -14.41 1.18
CA VAL A 353 -25.34 -15.05 0.91
C VAL A 353 -24.23 -14.42 1.74
N LEU A 354 -24.28 -13.11 1.97
CA LEU A 354 -23.33 -12.37 2.78
C LEU A 354 -24.05 -11.74 3.97
N GLN A 355 -23.64 -12.14 5.18
CA GLN A 355 -24.13 -11.60 6.44
C GLN A 355 -23.05 -10.72 7.06
N LEU A 356 -23.41 -9.55 7.59
CA LEU A 356 -22.52 -8.75 8.41
C LEU A 356 -22.92 -8.90 9.87
N VAL A 357 -21.99 -9.29 10.73
CA VAL A 357 -22.22 -9.41 12.17
C VAL A 357 -21.28 -8.48 12.93
N CYS A 358 -21.77 -7.29 13.25
CA CYS A 358 -21.08 -6.32 14.10
C CYS A 358 -21.25 -6.74 15.55
N GLY A 359 -20.23 -7.36 16.17
CA GLY A 359 -20.34 -7.89 17.53
C GLY A 359 -19.00 -8.11 18.21
N LEU A 360 -19.02 -8.30 19.52
CA LEU A 360 -17.80 -8.56 20.29
C LEU A 360 -17.22 -9.94 19.95
N GLY A 361 -15.89 -10.03 19.84
CA GLY A 361 -15.20 -11.30 19.57
C GLY A 361 -15.49 -12.39 20.60
N SER A 362 -15.59 -12.02 21.88
CA SER A 362 -15.91 -12.91 22.99
C SER A 362 -17.34 -13.47 22.97
N VAL A 363 -18.25 -12.84 22.24
CA VAL A 363 -19.67 -13.23 22.18
C VAL A 363 -19.96 -13.87 20.82
N VAL A 364 -19.92 -13.07 19.76
CA VAL A 364 -20.28 -13.52 18.40
C VAL A 364 -19.19 -14.42 17.83
N GLY A 365 -17.92 -14.04 18.01
CA GLY A 365 -16.79 -14.83 17.53
C GLY A 365 -16.77 -16.23 18.15
N GLN A 366 -16.92 -16.30 19.48
CA GLN A 366 -16.99 -17.57 20.20
C GLN A 366 -18.22 -18.41 19.80
N THR A 367 -19.40 -17.79 19.68
CA THR A 367 -20.63 -18.49 19.28
C THR A 367 -20.47 -19.19 17.91
N LEU A 368 -19.90 -18.49 16.93
CA LEU A 368 -19.76 -19.02 15.57
C LEU A 368 -18.61 -20.02 15.45
N ILE A 369 -17.51 -19.82 16.18
CA ILE A 369 -16.36 -20.72 16.13
C ILE A 369 -16.60 -22.04 16.88
N GLU A 370 -17.65 -22.17 17.68
CA GLU A 370 -18.03 -23.45 18.30
C GLU A 370 -19.04 -24.25 17.44
N ASP A 371 -19.73 -23.61 16.49
CA ASP A 371 -20.83 -24.24 15.76
C ASP A 371 -20.35 -25.02 14.51
N ASP A 372 -20.72 -26.31 14.45
CA ASP A 372 -20.27 -27.29 13.44
C ASP A 372 -20.65 -26.98 11.99
N GLY A 373 -21.64 -26.14 11.73
CA GLY A 373 -21.95 -25.76 10.35
C GLY A 373 -21.40 -24.41 9.93
N VAL A 374 -20.37 -23.91 10.62
CA VAL A 374 -19.31 -23.14 9.98
C VAL A 374 -18.35 -24.13 9.34
N ASN A 375 -18.12 -24.01 8.02
CA ASN A 375 -17.38 -24.99 7.20
C ASN A 375 -15.98 -24.51 6.79
N GLY A 376 -15.59 -23.30 7.22
CA GLY A 376 -14.27 -22.73 7.01
C GLY A 376 -14.16 -21.39 7.74
N VAL A 377 -12.94 -21.03 8.14
CA VAL A 377 -12.67 -19.81 8.88
C VAL A 377 -11.49 -19.10 8.22
N CYS A 378 -11.67 -17.81 7.95
CA CYS A 378 -10.59 -16.94 7.51
C CYS A 378 -10.40 -15.85 8.56
N PHE A 379 -9.23 -15.82 9.19
CA PHE A 379 -8.91 -14.93 10.28
C PHE A 379 -7.65 -14.13 9.95
N THR A 380 -7.69 -12.84 10.23
CA THR A 380 -6.49 -12.02 10.29
C THR A 380 -6.49 -11.22 11.58
N GLY A 381 -5.41 -11.33 12.36
CA GLY A 381 -5.29 -10.66 13.65
C GLY A 381 -4.18 -11.24 14.53
N SER A 382 -4.31 -11.15 15.85
CA SER A 382 -3.22 -11.56 16.75
C SER A 382 -2.97 -13.08 16.75
N THR A 383 -1.71 -13.47 16.92
CA THR A 383 -1.30 -14.88 17.07
C THR A 383 -1.98 -15.56 18.27
N ALA A 384 -2.20 -14.83 19.36
CA ALA A 384 -2.90 -15.35 20.54
C ALA A 384 -4.35 -15.73 20.21
N THR A 385 -5.07 -14.86 19.50
CA THR A 385 -6.44 -15.13 19.03
C THR A 385 -6.46 -16.29 18.03
N ALA A 386 -5.53 -16.33 17.07
CA ALA A 386 -5.46 -17.44 16.11
C ALA A 386 -5.24 -18.80 16.79
N LYS A 387 -4.34 -18.87 17.79
CA LYS A 387 -4.12 -20.08 18.59
C LYS A 387 -5.38 -20.51 19.36
N HIS A 388 -6.13 -19.56 19.91
CA HIS A 388 -7.42 -19.83 20.55
C HIS A 388 -8.43 -20.41 19.56
N LEU A 389 -8.66 -19.73 18.43
CA LEU A 389 -9.59 -20.19 17.39
C LEU A 389 -9.23 -21.59 16.87
N ASN A 390 -7.94 -21.85 16.61
CA ASN A 390 -7.48 -23.16 16.14
C ASN A 390 -7.79 -24.28 17.14
N ARG A 391 -7.55 -24.04 18.44
CA ARG A 391 -7.86 -25.01 19.50
C ARG A 391 -9.36 -25.25 19.60
N THR A 392 -10.18 -24.21 19.52
CA THR A 392 -11.64 -24.34 19.54
C THR A 392 -12.15 -25.12 18.34
N LEU A 393 -11.63 -24.85 17.14
CA LEU A 393 -11.97 -25.62 15.93
C LEU A 393 -11.57 -27.09 16.04
N ALA A 394 -10.38 -27.38 16.58
CA ALA A 394 -9.89 -28.74 16.77
C ALA A 394 -10.65 -29.54 17.84
N ALA A 395 -11.33 -28.86 18.76
CA ALA A 395 -12.15 -29.48 19.80
C ALA A 395 -13.58 -29.82 19.34
N ARG A 396 -13.95 -29.47 18.11
CA ARG A 396 -15.25 -29.81 17.54
C ARG A 396 -15.33 -31.30 17.19
N GLU A 397 -16.51 -31.89 17.34
CA GLU A 397 -16.78 -33.29 16.94
C GLU A 397 -17.11 -33.41 15.44
N GLY A 398 -17.35 -32.29 14.76
CA GLY A 398 -17.69 -32.20 13.33
C GLY A 398 -16.51 -32.41 12.37
N ALA A 399 -16.76 -32.10 11.09
CA ALA A 399 -15.73 -32.19 10.06
C ALA A 399 -14.56 -31.23 10.33
N ILE A 400 -13.34 -31.63 9.99
CA ILE A 400 -12.17 -30.75 10.03
C ILE A 400 -12.39 -29.63 9.00
N VAL A 401 -12.49 -28.40 9.48
CA VAL A 401 -12.71 -27.22 8.64
C VAL A 401 -11.39 -26.52 8.32
N PRO A 402 -11.22 -25.93 7.12
CA PRO A 402 -10.06 -25.11 6.82
C PRO A 402 -10.01 -23.89 7.74
N PHE A 403 -8.84 -23.65 8.32
CA PHE A 403 -8.54 -22.44 9.06
C PHE A 403 -7.40 -21.69 8.36
N ILE A 404 -7.73 -20.56 7.75
CA ILE A 404 -6.77 -19.66 7.11
C ILE A 404 -6.49 -18.56 8.14
N ALA A 405 -5.25 -18.47 8.61
CA ALA A 405 -4.88 -17.56 9.68
C ALA A 405 -3.65 -16.76 9.30
N GLU A 406 -3.85 -15.46 9.02
CA GLU A 406 -2.77 -14.50 8.88
C GLU A 406 -2.56 -13.79 10.22
N THR A 407 -1.35 -13.83 10.76
CA THR A 407 -1.05 -13.32 12.10
C THR A 407 0.02 -12.23 12.09
N GLY A 408 0.37 -11.73 13.27
CA GLY A 408 1.41 -10.72 13.46
C GLY A 408 2.82 -11.18 13.05
N GLY A 409 3.76 -10.23 13.04
CA GLY A 409 5.15 -10.47 12.65
C GLY A 409 6.15 -9.66 13.46
N GLN A 410 7.35 -10.21 13.65
CA GLN A 410 8.51 -9.48 14.18
C GLN A 410 9.47 -9.16 13.02
N ASN A 411 9.03 -8.29 12.11
CA ASN A 411 9.72 -8.10 10.84
C ASN A 411 11.06 -7.37 11.03
N ALA A 412 12.10 -7.87 10.38
CA ALA A 412 13.44 -7.33 10.45
C ALA A 412 13.95 -6.85 9.07
N MET A 413 14.79 -5.83 9.08
CA MET A 413 15.55 -5.36 7.92
C MET A 413 17.04 -5.40 8.28
N ILE A 414 17.84 -6.08 7.47
CA ILE A 414 19.31 -6.15 7.64
C ILE A 414 19.95 -5.20 6.64
N VAL A 415 20.79 -4.29 7.13
CA VAL A 415 21.49 -3.30 6.33
C VAL A 415 22.99 -3.50 6.50
N ASP A 416 23.65 -3.82 5.39
CA ASP A 416 25.10 -4.00 5.34
C ASP A 416 25.82 -2.74 4.85
N SER A 417 27.15 -2.73 4.95
CA SER A 417 27.97 -1.56 4.60
C SER A 417 27.95 -1.19 3.11
N THR A 418 27.34 -2.00 2.24
CA THR A 418 27.22 -1.71 0.80
C THR A 418 25.97 -0.89 0.47
N SER A 419 25.05 -0.79 1.42
CA SER A 419 23.77 -0.11 1.25
C SER A 419 23.94 1.42 1.18
N LEU A 420 23.12 2.09 0.37
CA LEU A 420 23.09 3.55 0.30
C LEU A 420 22.30 4.10 1.51
N PRO A 421 22.94 4.82 2.47
CA PRO A 421 22.29 5.23 3.71
C PRO A 421 21.01 6.06 3.51
N GLU A 422 20.98 6.90 2.50
CA GLU A 422 19.84 7.77 2.21
C GLU A 422 18.61 6.97 1.76
N GLN A 423 18.79 5.92 0.94
CA GLN A 423 17.70 4.99 0.57
C GLN A 423 17.23 4.18 1.78
N VAL A 424 18.17 3.64 2.54
CA VAL A 424 17.87 2.88 3.76
C VAL A 424 17.01 3.70 4.71
N VAL A 425 17.38 4.95 4.97
CA VAL A 425 16.64 5.80 5.91
C VAL A 425 15.23 6.10 5.40
N THR A 426 15.05 6.39 4.11
CA THR A 426 13.72 6.57 3.51
C THR A 426 12.86 5.32 3.70
N ASP A 427 13.41 4.14 3.37
CA ASP A 427 12.69 2.87 3.46
C ASP A 427 12.37 2.48 4.91
N VAL A 428 13.30 2.74 5.84
CA VAL A 428 13.12 2.48 7.28
C VAL A 428 12.03 3.37 7.87
N VAL A 429 12.06 4.68 7.61
CA VAL A 429 11.05 5.63 8.12
C VAL A 429 9.66 5.23 7.63
N HIS A 430 9.54 4.94 6.34
CA HIS A 430 8.29 4.50 5.74
C HIS A 430 7.82 3.17 6.34
N SER A 431 8.70 2.15 6.40
CA SER A 431 8.34 0.81 6.84
C SER A 431 8.02 0.74 8.34
N ALA A 432 8.66 1.55 9.18
CA ALA A 432 8.48 1.51 10.63
C ALA A 432 7.30 2.36 11.11
N PHE A 433 7.06 3.52 10.48
CA PHE A 433 6.20 4.55 11.06
C PHE A 433 4.94 4.88 10.24
N MET A 434 4.88 4.54 8.95
CA MET A 434 3.64 4.73 8.15
C MET A 434 2.46 4.02 8.81
N SER A 435 1.27 4.62 8.75
CA SER A 435 0.07 4.16 9.46
C SER A 435 0.27 4.00 10.98
N ALA A 436 1.12 4.84 11.57
CA ALA A 436 1.59 4.72 12.95
C ALA A 436 2.17 3.33 13.27
N GLY A 437 2.85 2.69 12.31
CA GLY A 437 3.43 1.35 12.47
C GLY A 437 2.39 0.23 12.67
N GLN A 438 1.11 0.48 12.40
CA GLN A 438 0.00 -0.47 12.61
C GLN A 438 -0.19 -1.38 11.39
N ARG A 439 0.89 -1.88 10.80
CA ARG A 439 0.87 -2.85 9.70
C ARG A 439 1.52 -4.15 10.17
N CYS A 440 0.95 -5.30 9.81
CA CYS A 440 1.59 -6.60 10.08
C CYS A 440 2.95 -6.74 9.37
N SER A 441 3.17 -5.96 8.31
CA SER A 441 4.43 -5.85 7.57
C SER A 441 5.37 -4.76 8.07
N ALA A 442 4.97 -3.97 9.09
CA ALA A 442 5.81 -2.86 9.54
C ALA A 442 7.15 -3.35 10.09
N LEU A 443 8.20 -2.58 9.83
CA LEU A 443 9.55 -2.86 10.30
C LEU A 443 9.61 -2.71 11.81
N ARG A 444 9.95 -3.80 12.52
CA ARG A 444 10.06 -3.84 13.97
C ARG A 444 11.51 -3.74 14.45
N VAL A 445 12.43 -4.36 13.70
CA VAL A 445 13.84 -4.47 14.07
C VAL A 445 14.76 -4.15 12.89
N LEU A 446 15.54 -3.08 12.99
CA LEU A 446 16.56 -2.72 12.03
C LEU A 446 17.93 -3.20 12.52
N TYR A 447 18.55 -4.11 11.76
CA TYR A 447 19.92 -4.56 11.99
C TYR A 447 20.88 -3.73 11.15
N LEU A 448 21.80 -3.01 11.79
CA LEU A 448 22.80 -2.18 11.14
C LEU A 448 24.20 -2.76 11.31
N GLN A 449 24.92 -2.93 10.20
CA GLN A 449 26.32 -3.32 10.28
C GLN A 449 27.16 -2.20 10.92
N ASN A 450 28.04 -2.54 11.86
CA ASN A 450 28.79 -1.61 12.71
C ASN A 450 29.43 -0.44 11.93
N GLU A 451 30.02 -0.71 10.76
CA GLU A 451 30.78 0.25 9.96
C GLU A 451 29.93 1.42 9.45
N ILE A 452 28.62 1.25 9.32
CA ILE A 452 27.69 2.28 8.83
C ILE A 452 26.65 2.72 9.85
N ALA A 453 26.55 2.02 10.99
CA ALA A 453 25.48 2.21 11.97
C ALA A 453 25.36 3.67 12.45
N ASP A 454 26.47 4.31 12.85
CA ASP A 454 26.43 5.68 13.35
C ASP A 454 25.92 6.68 12.30
N LYS A 455 26.38 6.55 11.05
CA LYS A 455 25.95 7.43 9.95
C LYS A 455 24.45 7.25 9.68
N VAL A 456 23.99 6.00 9.60
CA VAL A 456 22.58 5.69 9.32
C VAL A 456 21.69 6.16 10.46
N ILE A 457 22.09 5.94 11.73
CA ILE A 457 21.34 6.38 12.91
C ILE A 457 21.20 7.91 12.94
N GLU A 458 22.25 8.66 12.62
CA GLU A 458 22.17 10.13 12.60
C GLU A 458 21.28 10.64 11.46
N LEU A 459 21.37 10.05 10.26
CA LEU A 459 20.47 10.37 9.16
C LEU A 459 19.01 10.00 9.49
N LEU A 460 18.78 8.85 10.11
CA LEU A 460 17.47 8.40 10.56
C LEU A 460 16.87 9.38 11.57
N LYS A 461 17.65 9.81 12.55
CA LYS A 461 17.23 10.82 13.51
C LYS A 461 16.83 12.13 12.84
N GLY A 462 17.63 12.62 11.89
CA GLY A 462 17.30 13.81 11.09
C GLY A 462 16.01 13.64 10.29
N ALA A 463 15.84 12.50 9.60
CA ALA A 463 14.62 12.21 8.85
C ALA A 463 13.38 12.10 9.76
N MET A 464 13.53 11.52 10.96
CA MET A 464 12.44 11.46 11.94
C MET A 464 12.04 12.86 12.45
N GLN A 465 12.98 13.80 12.59
CA GLN A 465 12.67 15.18 13.03
C GLN A 465 11.75 15.93 12.08
N GLU A 466 11.76 15.56 10.80
CA GLU A 466 10.91 16.17 9.76
C GLU A 466 9.49 15.59 9.73
N LEU A 467 9.20 14.54 10.50
CA LEU A 467 7.87 13.91 10.54
C LEU A 467 6.84 14.77 11.28
N ILE A 468 5.67 14.93 10.66
CA ILE A 468 4.51 15.61 11.23
C ILE A 468 3.52 14.57 11.77
N VAL A 469 3.49 14.44 13.10
CA VAL A 469 2.51 13.60 13.82
C VAL A 469 1.34 14.47 14.26
N SER A 470 0.17 14.32 13.65
CA SER A 470 -0.96 15.26 13.85
C SER A 470 -2.31 14.67 13.40
N ASN A 471 -3.32 15.53 13.25
CA ASN A 471 -4.64 15.17 12.71
C ASN A 471 -4.49 14.62 11.27
N PRO A 472 -4.93 13.37 10.99
CA PRO A 472 -4.81 12.74 9.68
C PRO A 472 -5.70 13.35 8.59
N GLU A 473 -6.65 14.23 8.93
CA GLU A 473 -7.44 15.02 7.96
C GLU A 473 -6.61 16.12 7.28
N HIS A 474 -5.39 16.39 7.78
CA HIS A 474 -4.49 17.35 7.15
C HIS A 474 -3.51 16.64 6.20
N TYR A 475 -3.41 17.12 4.96
CA TYR A 475 -2.47 16.57 3.96
C TYR A 475 -1.01 16.55 4.40
N LYS A 476 -0.60 17.53 5.22
CA LYS A 476 0.78 17.62 5.74
C LYS A 476 1.10 16.60 6.82
N THR A 477 0.12 15.86 7.31
CA THR A 477 0.33 14.88 8.39
C THR A 477 0.93 13.62 7.78
N ASP A 478 2.10 13.23 8.28
CA ASP A 478 2.76 11.98 7.87
C ASP A 478 2.23 10.79 8.67
N ILE A 479 1.92 11.00 9.96
CA ILE A 479 1.58 9.93 10.90
C ILE A 479 0.35 10.33 11.73
N GLY A 480 -0.68 9.49 11.69
CA GLY A 480 -1.93 9.63 12.45
C GLY A 480 -1.88 9.01 13.86
N SER A 481 -3.06 8.76 14.42
CA SER A 481 -3.25 8.15 15.74
C SER A 481 -3.06 6.62 15.69
N VAL A 482 -2.87 6.00 16.85
CA VAL A 482 -3.14 4.56 17.01
C VAL A 482 -4.65 4.32 17.13
N ILE A 483 -5.10 3.07 17.04
CA ILE A 483 -6.53 2.77 16.89
C ILE A 483 -7.40 3.04 18.13
N ASP A 484 -6.88 2.78 19.34
CA ASP A 484 -7.62 2.93 20.58
C ASP A 484 -6.71 3.11 21.81
N SER A 485 -7.34 3.38 22.96
CA SER A 485 -6.65 3.61 24.24
C SER A 485 -5.94 2.37 24.79
N LYS A 486 -6.41 1.17 24.44
CA LYS A 486 -5.78 -0.09 24.86
C LYS A 486 -4.47 -0.29 24.10
N ALA A 487 -4.46 -0.03 22.79
CA ALA A 487 -3.26 -0.03 21.97
C ALA A 487 -2.27 1.03 22.45
N GLN A 488 -2.74 2.26 22.67
CA GLN A 488 -1.91 3.36 23.19
C GLN A 488 -1.26 2.97 24.52
N SER A 489 -2.04 2.51 25.50
CA SER A 489 -1.53 2.16 26.83
C SER A 489 -0.50 1.04 26.76
N GLY A 490 -0.75 -0.02 25.99
CA GLY A 490 0.19 -1.13 25.84
C GLY A 490 1.51 -0.74 25.17
N LEU A 491 1.45 0.16 24.18
CA LEU A 491 2.64 0.68 23.49
C LEU A 491 3.44 1.63 24.38
N MET A 492 2.77 2.50 25.14
CA MET A 492 3.43 3.39 26.10
C MET A 492 4.09 2.59 27.24
N GLU A 493 3.45 1.55 27.76
CA GLU A 493 4.05 0.63 28.73
C GLU A 493 5.30 -0.06 28.17
N HIS A 494 5.27 -0.49 26.90
CA HIS A 494 6.46 -1.02 26.24
C HIS A 494 7.58 0.02 26.15
N LEU A 495 7.27 1.24 25.74
CA LEU A 495 8.24 2.34 25.66
C LEU A 495 8.87 2.64 27.02
N GLU A 496 8.08 2.70 28.08
CA GLU A 496 8.58 2.90 29.45
C GLU A 496 9.56 1.79 29.85
N LYS A 497 9.24 0.53 29.57
CA LYS A 497 10.12 -0.60 29.90
C LYS A 497 11.38 -0.61 29.05
N ILE A 498 11.25 -0.56 27.73
CA ILE A 498 12.38 -0.76 26.81
C ILE A 498 13.37 0.39 26.89
N THR A 499 12.94 1.61 27.24
CA THR A 499 13.85 2.76 27.46
C THR A 499 14.70 2.66 28.73
N THR A 500 14.39 1.75 29.66
CA THR A 500 15.26 1.48 30.82
C THR A 500 16.49 0.64 30.47
N VAL A 501 16.41 -0.15 29.40
CA VAL A 501 17.45 -1.09 28.97
C VAL A 501 18.05 -0.76 27.61
N GLY A 502 17.33 0.01 26.79
CA GLY A 502 17.77 0.47 25.48
C GLY A 502 18.09 1.96 25.47
N LYS A 503 18.83 2.39 24.45
CA LYS A 503 19.22 3.79 24.24
C LYS A 503 18.25 4.47 23.28
N LEU A 504 17.50 5.45 23.79
CA LEU A 504 16.62 6.27 22.97
C LEU A 504 17.42 7.02 21.90
N ILE A 505 17.08 6.82 20.62
CA ILE A 505 17.69 7.52 19.49
C ILE A 505 16.92 8.82 19.19
N HIS A 506 15.62 8.68 18.98
CA HIS A 506 14.74 9.82 18.73
C HIS A 506 13.27 9.47 19.01
N GLN A 507 12.49 10.49 19.35
CA GLN A 507 11.06 10.38 19.56
C GLN A 507 10.36 11.67 19.08
N VAL A 508 9.35 11.51 18.22
CA VAL A 508 8.63 12.63 17.59
C VAL A 508 7.31 12.87 18.30
N LYS A 509 7.12 14.06 18.86
CA LYS A 509 5.89 14.39 19.62
C LYS A 509 4.74 14.77 18.68
N PRO A 510 3.49 14.39 19.00
CA PRO A 510 2.31 14.92 18.32
C PRO A 510 2.23 16.46 18.44
N ILE A 511 1.81 17.12 17.35
CA ILE A 511 1.65 18.58 17.30
C ILE A 511 0.23 18.98 16.87
N GLY A 512 -0.28 20.06 17.45
CA GLY A 512 -1.58 20.64 17.07
C GLY A 512 -2.79 19.74 17.34
N VAL A 513 -2.69 18.80 18.29
CA VAL A 513 -3.75 17.87 18.69
C VAL A 513 -3.94 17.87 20.21
N ASP A 514 -5.17 17.62 20.65
CA ASP A 514 -5.54 17.46 22.07
C ASP A 514 -5.26 16.00 22.48
N THR A 515 -4.06 15.74 22.99
CA THR A 515 -3.62 14.38 23.34
C THR A 515 -4.41 13.77 24.51
N ASP A 516 -5.10 14.57 25.32
CA ASP A 516 -5.96 14.06 26.40
C ASP A 516 -7.28 13.49 25.85
N ASN A 517 -7.67 13.90 24.64
CA ASN A 517 -8.87 13.45 23.93
C ASN A 517 -8.54 12.75 22.61
N ALA A 518 -7.37 12.10 22.52
CA ALA A 518 -6.93 11.37 21.34
C ALA A 518 -5.94 10.26 21.70
N THR A 519 -5.74 9.30 20.81
CA THR A 519 -4.87 8.13 21.02
C THR A 519 -3.62 8.21 20.16
N PHE A 520 -2.65 9.04 20.56
CA PHE A 520 -1.36 9.13 19.86
C PHE A 520 -0.26 8.38 20.59
N VAL A 521 0.60 7.70 19.82
CA VAL A 521 1.88 7.16 20.29
C VAL A 521 2.98 7.83 19.46
N PRO A 522 3.99 8.46 20.09
CA PRO A 522 5.03 9.14 19.35
C PRO A 522 5.92 8.13 18.59
N PRO A 523 6.19 8.35 17.29
CA PRO A 523 7.18 7.59 16.55
C PRO A 523 8.52 7.59 17.28
N THR A 524 8.99 6.39 17.63
CA THR A 524 10.15 6.22 18.52
C THR A 524 11.13 5.24 17.92
N ALA A 525 12.41 5.62 17.86
CA ALA A 525 13.51 4.74 17.54
C ALA A 525 14.36 4.50 18.79
N ILE A 526 14.62 3.24 19.11
CA ILE A 526 15.42 2.84 20.26
C ILE A 526 16.47 1.80 19.85
N GLU A 527 17.69 2.01 20.30
CA GLU A 527 18.79 1.06 20.12
C GLU A 527 18.79 0.06 21.28
N ILE A 528 18.78 -1.24 20.97
CA ILE A 528 18.76 -2.36 21.92
C ILE A 528 19.91 -3.33 21.60
N ASP A 529 20.27 -4.18 22.56
CA ASP A 529 21.42 -5.09 22.42
C ASP A 529 21.07 -6.34 21.62
N SER A 530 19.85 -6.86 21.80
CA SER A 530 19.40 -8.09 21.14
C SER A 530 17.89 -8.13 20.93
N ILE A 531 17.46 -8.81 19.87
CA ILE A 531 16.05 -9.06 19.56
C ILE A 531 15.36 -9.86 20.66
N SER A 532 16.11 -10.63 21.46
CA SER A 532 15.57 -11.38 22.59
C SER A 532 15.00 -10.48 23.70
N GLN A 533 15.28 -9.18 23.69
CA GLN A 533 14.65 -8.20 24.58
C GLN A 533 13.19 -7.91 24.18
N LEU A 534 12.73 -8.41 23.03
CA LEU A 534 11.36 -8.23 22.54
C LEU A 534 10.54 -9.51 22.77
N GLU A 535 9.69 -9.48 23.80
CA GLU A 535 8.86 -10.64 24.17
C GLU A 535 7.68 -10.89 23.21
N LYS A 536 7.19 -9.82 22.57
CA LYS A 536 6.02 -9.85 21.69
C LYS A 536 6.12 -8.74 20.65
N GLU A 537 5.29 -8.87 19.61
CA GLU A 537 5.08 -7.81 18.62
C GLU A 537 4.52 -6.55 19.28
N GLN A 538 5.09 -5.40 18.91
CA GLN A 538 4.63 -4.07 19.32
C GLN A 538 3.98 -3.39 18.12
N PHE A 539 2.65 -3.42 18.08
CA PHE A 539 1.86 -3.00 16.92
C PHE A 539 1.64 -1.48 16.88
N GLY A 540 2.74 -0.74 16.77
CA GLY A 540 2.76 0.73 16.79
C GLY A 540 4.04 1.31 16.22
N PRO A 541 4.26 2.64 16.30
CA PRO A 541 5.33 3.32 15.61
C PRO A 541 6.64 3.25 16.42
N ILE A 542 7.10 2.04 16.71
CA ILE A 542 8.28 1.77 17.55
C ILE A 542 9.27 0.92 16.74
N LEU A 543 10.41 1.54 16.43
CA LEU A 543 11.52 0.90 15.75
C LEU A 543 12.61 0.52 16.75
N HIS A 544 13.03 -0.73 16.73
CA HIS A 544 14.19 -1.20 17.48
C HIS A 544 15.40 -1.30 16.55
N ILE A 545 16.58 -0.88 17.01
CA ILE A 545 17.82 -0.90 16.23
C ILE A 545 18.82 -1.79 16.95
N ILE A 546 19.44 -2.73 16.22
CA ILE A 546 20.49 -3.61 16.73
C ILE A 546 21.71 -3.44 15.82
N ARG A 547 22.89 -3.37 16.43
CA ARG A 547 24.14 -3.37 15.67
C ARG A 547 24.70 -4.78 15.51
N PHE A 548 25.37 -5.06 14.41
CA PHE A 548 26.06 -6.34 14.22
C PHE A 548 27.41 -6.18 13.50
N GLU A 549 28.36 -7.07 13.80
CA GLU A 549 29.57 -7.24 13.01
C GLU A 549 29.29 -8.09 11.76
N ARG A 550 29.90 -7.76 10.62
CA ARG A 550 29.67 -8.50 9.36
C ARG A 550 29.87 -10.01 9.47
N LYS A 551 30.85 -10.46 10.27
CA LYS A 551 31.13 -11.88 10.50
C LYS A 551 29.98 -12.62 11.22
N ASN A 552 29.15 -11.89 11.95
CA ASN A 552 28.02 -12.41 12.73
C ASN A 552 26.71 -12.44 11.93
N LEU A 553 26.71 -12.09 10.63
CA LEU A 553 25.49 -12.14 9.80
C LEU A 553 24.76 -13.50 9.88
N PRO A 554 25.44 -14.68 9.87
CA PRO A 554 24.73 -15.96 10.06
C PRO A 554 23.99 -16.05 11.40
N GLN A 555 24.55 -15.49 12.48
CA GLN A 555 23.91 -15.45 13.78
C GLN A 555 22.72 -14.49 13.79
N VAL A 556 22.85 -13.31 13.16
CA VAL A 556 21.72 -12.36 13.01
C VAL A 556 20.53 -13.03 12.32
N ILE A 557 20.78 -13.78 11.24
CA ILE A 557 19.72 -14.53 10.55
C ILE A 557 19.12 -15.60 11.47
N ALA A 558 19.94 -16.29 12.27
CA ALA A 558 19.45 -17.27 13.25
C ALA A 558 18.66 -16.64 14.40
N ASP A 559 18.99 -15.42 14.83
CA ASP A 559 18.28 -14.71 15.90
C ASP A 559 16.93 -14.16 15.44
N ILE A 560 16.78 -13.88 14.13
CA ILE A 560 15.53 -13.42 13.52
C ILE A 560 14.52 -14.58 13.35
N ASN A 561 15.00 -15.77 12.99
CA ASN A 561 14.17 -16.96 12.73
C ASN A 561 13.77 -17.69 14.02
#